data_AF-A0AAU7YZM9-F1
#
_entry.id   AF-A0AAU7YZM9-F1
#
_cell.length_a   1.000
_cell.length_b   1.000
_cell.length_c   1.000
_cell.angle_alpha   90.00
_cell.angle_beta   90.00
_cell.angle_gamma   90.00
#
_symmetry.space_group_name_H-M   'P 1'
#
loop_
_entity.id
_entity.type
_entity.pdbx_description
1 polymer ?
#
loop_
_entity_poly.entity_id
_entity_poly.type
_entity_poly.pdbx_seq_one_letter_code
_entity_poly.pdbx_strand_id
1 'polypeptide(L)'
;MQLTGFDLLFWAAGFYSHIVLLLVLTTRRRASEFPFFTTLIASNVLRTATLYLIIHHGTKHEYFYTYWGLAVVDMALQFCVVYEMASHVFRPLGRWAPDVRKSFVWMLIGSIAIASALTCLAKPDTHIWVRSLVIRGNFFSSALMSELFVGMIALSVTVGLPWKTHVARISQGLGVYSIIGVLTEAGHNHFGTHSQIFTTLSHLRITTYLICVWYWIIMLWRNAPAARELPEEMRIHLFTLQRMVEYDLRELKNWRKR
;
A
#
# COMPACT_ATOMS: atom_id res chain seq x y z
N MET A 1 8.34 18.27 25.48
CA MET A 1 9.00 17.01 25.11
C MET A 1 10.37 17.38 24.58
N GLN A 2 11.45 17.02 25.28
CA GLN A 2 12.79 17.24 24.75
C GLN A 2 12.99 16.21 23.62
N LEU A 3 12.93 16.67 22.38
CA LEU A 3 13.27 15.84 21.22
C LEU A 3 14.76 15.56 21.29
N THR A 4 15.12 14.31 21.51
CA THR A 4 16.51 13.85 21.46
C THR A 4 17.05 14.07 20.05
N GLY A 5 18.33 14.40 19.88
CA GLY A 5 18.92 14.67 18.54
C GLY A 5 18.71 13.53 17.54
N PHE A 6 18.61 12.28 18.03
CA PHE A 6 18.25 11.11 17.23
C PHE A 6 16.84 11.17 16.64
N ASP A 7 15.85 11.63 17.40
CA ASP A 7 14.46 11.74 16.92
C ASP A 7 14.36 12.78 15.80
N LEU A 8 15.10 13.89 15.94
CA LEU A 8 15.19 14.93 14.92
C LEU A 8 15.83 14.41 13.63
N LEU A 9 16.89 13.59 13.74
CA LEU A 9 17.53 12.96 12.59
C LEU A 9 16.59 12.01 11.84
N PHE A 10 15.87 11.14 12.56
CA PHE A 10 14.88 10.25 11.93
C PHE A 10 13.76 11.03 11.25
N TRP A 11 13.31 12.10 11.89
CA TRP A 11 12.29 12.97 11.35
C TRP A 11 12.73 13.67 10.06
N ALA A 12 13.93 14.28 10.08
CA ALA A 12 14.51 14.93 8.90
C ALA A 12 14.78 13.94 7.77
N ALA A 13 15.30 12.75 8.09
CA ALA A 13 15.54 11.68 7.13
C ALA A 13 14.23 11.20 6.48
N GLY A 14 13.18 11.01 7.28
CA GLY A 14 11.84 10.66 6.79
C GLY A 14 11.32 11.72 5.82
N PHE A 15 11.26 12.99 6.26
CA PHE A 15 10.78 14.11 5.45
C PHE A 15 11.54 14.25 4.13
N TYR A 16 12.87 14.20 4.19
CA TYR A 16 13.73 14.25 3.01
C TYR A 16 13.44 13.08 2.05
N SER A 17 13.26 11.87 2.59
CA SER A 17 13.00 10.68 1.78
C SER A 17 11.64 10.77 1.06
N HIS A 18 10.61 11.33 1.71
CA HIS A 18 9.31 11.58 1.07
C HIS A 18 9.40 12.63 -0.04
N ILE A 19 10.15 13.72 0.17
CA ILE A 19 10.38 14.74 -0.88
C ILE A 19 11.08 14.12 -2.08
N VAL A 20 12.16 13.35 -1.84
CA VAL A 20 12.88 12.67 -2.91
C VAL A 20 11.95 11.73 -3.66
N LEU A 21 11.16 10.91 -2.97
CA LEU A 21 10.20 10.00 -3.59
C LEU A 21 9.15 10.74 -4.44
N LEU A 22 8.62 11.85 -3.93
CA LEU A 22 7.66 12.68 -4.67
C LEU A 22 8.29 13.29 -5.92
N LEU A 23 9.56 13.72 -5.84
CA LEU A 23 10.34 14.21 -6.97
C LEU A 23 10.58 13.10 -8.00
N VAL A 24 10.91 11.88 -7.57
CA VAL A 24 11.04 10.72 -8.49
C VAL A 24 9.74 10.46 -9.24
N LEU A 25 8.61 10.45 -8.53
CA LEU A 25 7.28 10.20 -9.11
C LEU A 25 6.88 11.26 -10.15
N THR A 26 7.16 12.52 -9.87
CA THR A 26 6.81 13.66 -10.75
C THR A 26 7.75 13.74 -11.96
N THR A 27 9.07 13.66 -11.75
CA THR A 27 10.07 13.72 -12.84
C THR A 27 9.94 12.57 -13.84
N ARG A 28 9.61 11.36 -13.37
CA ARG A 28 9.39 10.18 -14.22
C ARG A 28 7.98 10.09 -14.82
N ARG A 29 7.11 11.10 -14.61
CA ARG A 29 5.69 11.10 -15.00
C ARG A 29 4.90 9.89 -14.49
N ARG A 30 5.35 9.26 -13.40
CA ARG A 30 4.65 8.12 -12.76
C ARG A 30 3.52 8.59 -11.86
N ALA A 31 3.50 9.87 -11.51
CA ALA A 31 2.43 10.50 -10.75
C ALA A 31 1.04 10.32 -11.38
N SER A 32 0.94 10.30 -12.72
CA SER A 32 -0.33 10.07 -13.42
C SER A 32 -0.74 8.59 -13.49
N GLU A 33 0.22 7.66 -13.36
CA GLU A 33 -0.07 6.21 -13.34
C GLU A 33 -0.56 5.76 -11.95
N PHE A 34 -0.05 6.41 -10.89
CA PHE A 34 -0.36 6.11 -9.49
C PHE A 34 -0.78 7.36 -8.72
N PRO A 35 -1.93 7.99 -9.08
CA PRO A 35 -2.40 9.22 -8.44
C PRO A 35 -2.66 9.08 -6.94
N PHE A 36 -3.23 7.96 -6.47
CA PHE A 36 -3.51 7.78 -5.03
C PHE A 36 -2.24 7.55 -4.24
N PHE A 37 -1.31 6.74 -4.75
CA PHE A 37 -0.01 6.57 -4.09
C PHE A 37 0.76 7.89 -4.03
N THR A 38 0.75 8.68 -5.11
CA THR A 38 1.40 9.99 -5.13
C THR A 38 0.75 10.95 -4.14
N THR A 39 -0.58 10.93 -4.04
CA THR A 39 -1.34 11.74 -3.07
C THR A 39 -1.04 11.31 -1.64
N LEU A 40 -0.89 10.02 -1.37
CA LEU A 40 -0.46 9.51 -0.06
C LEU A 40 0.93 10.04 0.32
N ILE A 41 1.90 9.98 -0.59
CA ILE A 41 3.25 10.52 -0.32
C ILE A 41 3.21 12.03 -0.12
N ALA A 42 2.48 12.78 -0.95
CA ALA A 42 2.31 14.22 -0.80
C ALA A 42 1.62 14.59 0.52
N SER A 43 0.59 13.85 0.92
CA SER A 43 -0.10 13.99 2.20
C SER A 43 0.85 13.75 3.37
N ASN A 44 1.76 12.77 3.27
CA ASN A 44 2.77 12.53 4.31
C ASN A 44 3.78 13.68 4.44
N VAL A 45 4.22 14.29 3.32
CA VAL A 45 5.05 15.51 3.35
C VAL A 45 4.28 16.65 4.03
N LEU A 46 3.03 16.88 3.63
CA LEU A 46 2.19 17.94 4.18
C LEU A 46 1.91 17.73 5.67
N ARG A 47 1.59 16.51 6.08
CA ARG A 47 1.37 16.12 7.48
C ARG A 47 2.59 16.43 8.32
N THR A 48 3.77 16.07 7.81
CA THR A 48 5.05 16.29 8.51
C THR A 48 5.31 17.79 8.70
N ALA A 49 5.17 18.58 7.63
CA ALA A 49 5.30 20.03 7.70
C ALA A 49 4.27 20.69 8.65
N THR A 50 3.00 20.27 8.55
CA THR A 50 1.90 20.82 9.35
C THR A 50 2.10 20.53 10.84
N LEU A 51 2.45 19.29 11.20
CA LEU A 51 2.70 18.92 12.60
C LEU A 51 3.91 19.65 13.17
N TYR A 52 4.96 19.87 12.38
CA TYR A 52 6.12 20.67 12.81
C TYR A 52 5.74 22.13 13.10
N LEU A 53 4.97 22.75 12.21
CA LEU A 53 4.50 24.13 12.41
C LEU A 53 3.63 24.26 13.65
N ILE A 54 2.72 23.32 13.89
CA ILE A 54 1.83 23.32 15.05
C ILE A 54 2.59 23.08 16.36
N ILE A 55 3.61 22.23 16.36
CA ILE A 55 4.46 22.02 17.56
C ILE A 55 5.16 23.33 17.94
N HIS A 56 5.58 24.14 16.97
CA HIS A 56 6.30 25.39 17.23
C HIS A 56 5.42 26.60 17.49
N HIS A 57 4.22 26.68 16.89
CA HIS A 57 3.38 27.88 16.91
C HIS A 57 1.96 27.64 17.47
N GLY A 58 1.56 26.39 17.68
CA GLY A 58 0.18 26.04 18.00
C GLY A 58 -0.04 25.58 19.44
N THR A 59 -1.31 25.35 19.75
CA THR A 59 -1.76 24.85 21.05
C THR A 59 -1.88 23.32 21.07
N LYS A 60 -1.87 22.71 22.27
CA LYS A 60 -2.00 21.25 22.43
C LYS A 60 -3.31 20.69 21.84
N HIS A 61 -4.39 21.48 21.85
CA HIS A 61 -5.69 21.06 21.31
C HIS A 61 -5.67 21.05 19.78
N GLU A 62 -5.09 22.06 19.14
CA GLU A 62 -4.92 22.09 17.68
C GLU A 62 -4.05 20.92 17.21
N TYR A 63 -2.95 20.64 17.91
CA TYR A 63 -2.12 19.47 17.62
C TYR A 63 -2.93 18.17 17.65
N PHE A 64 -3.78 17.99 18.67
CA PHE A 64 -4.60 16.80 18.79
C PHE A 64 -5.57 16.67 17.61
N TYR A 65 -6.39 17.69 17.33
CA TYR A 65 -7.37 17.62 16.24
C TYR A 65 -6.73 17.46 14.87
N THR A 66 -5.65 18.19 14.58
CA THR A 66 -4.94 18.08 13.30
C THR A 66 -4.29 16.72 13.14
N TYR A 67 -3.64 16.19 14.18
CA TYR A 67 -3.05 14.86 14.14
C TYR A 67 -4.09 13.79 13.80
N TRP A 68 -5.27 13.85 14.42
CA TRP A 68 -6.36 12.91 14.18
C TRP A 68 -7.01 13.06 12.81
N GLY A 69 -7.29 14.29 12.39
CA GLY A 69 -7.81 14.56 11.04
C GLY A 69 -6.87 13.99 9.97
N LEU A 70 -5.56 14.26 10.11
CA LEU A 70 -4.54 13.74 9.19
C LEU A 70 -4.40 12.21 9.27
N ALA A 71 -4.62 11.59 10.43
CA ALA A 71 -4.61 10.14 10.55
C ALA A 71 -5.78 9.48 9.80
N VAL A 72 -6.98 10.06 9.87
CA VAL A 72 -8.15 9.57 9.10
C VAL A 72 -7.92 9.73 7.60
N VAL A 73 -7.38 10.87 7.18
CA VAL A 73 -7.03 11.12 5.77
C VAL A 73 -5.97 10.12 5.29
N ASP A 74 -4.94 9.87 6.09
CA ASP A 74 -3.89 8.90 5.77
C ASP A 74 -4.46 7.48 5.61
N MET A 75 -5.31 7.04 6.55
CA MET A 75 -5.99 5.75 6.47
C MET A 75 -6.85 5.64 5.19
N ALA A 76 -7.64 6.67 4.88
CA ALA A 76 -8.46 6.69 3.67
C ALA A 76 -7.59 6.60 2.40
N LEU A 77 -6.50 7.36 2.34
CA LEU A 77 -5.56 7.31 1.22
C LEU A 77 -4.89 5.93 1.09
N GLN A 78 -4.53 5.29 2.20
CA GLN A 78 -4.00 3.93 2.21
C GLN A 78 -4.98 2.92 1.58
N PHE A 79 -6.28 2.99 1.90
CA PHE A 79 -7.29 2.17 1.24
C PHE A 79 -7.43 2.49 -0.25
N CYS A 80 -7.38 3.78 -0.62
CA CYS A 80 -7.38 4.18 -2.02
C CYS A 80 -6.17 3.61 -2.77
N VAL A 81 -4.99 3.55 -2.14
CA VAL A 81 -3.79 2.90 -2.71
C VAL A 81 -3.99 1.41 -2.89
N VAL A 82 -4.53 0.70 -1.90
CA VAL A 82 -4.86 -0.73 -2.03
C VAL A 82 -5.81 -0.97 -3.20
N TYR A 83 -6.86 -0.15 -3.31
CA TYR A 83 -7.80 -0.20 -4.43
C TYR A 83 -7.11 0.11 -5.77
N GLU A 84 -6.23 1.11 -5.81
CA GLU A 84 -5.45 1.48 -6.99
C GLU A 84 -4.59 0.30 -7.44
N MET A 85 -3.84 -0.32 -6.53
CA MET A 85 -3.02 -1.50 -6.82
C MET A 85 -3.89 -2.66 -7.31
N ALA A 86 -4.99 -2.96 -6.62
CA ALA A 86 -5.93 -4.01 -7.02
C ALA A 86 -6.50 -3.75 -8.42
N SER A 87 -6.87 -2.51 -8.72
CA SER A 87 -7.42 -2.14 -10.03
C SER A 87 -6.40 -2.32 -11.15
N HIS A 88 -5.13 -2.00 -10.90
CA HIS A 88 -4.05 -2.20 -11.88
C HIS A 88 -3.69 -3.67 -12.10
N VAL A 89 -3.82 -4.51 -11.06
CA VAL A 89 -3.59 -5.97 -11.18
C VAL A 89 -4.78 -6.66 -11.86
N PHE A 90 -6.01 -6.36 -11.45
CA PHE A 90 -7.21 -7.10 -11.85
C PHE A 90 -7.99 -6.49 -13.02
N ARG A 91 -7.59 -5.33 -13.55
CA ARG A 91 -8.13 -4.74 -14.80
C ARG A 91 -7.07 -4.61 -15.89
N PRO A 92 -6.41 -5.70 -16.34
CA PRO A 92 -5.42 -5.61 -17.41
C PRO A 92 -5.97 -5.02 -18.72
N LEU A 93 -7.26 -5.24 -19.01
CA LEU A 93 -7.99 -4.69 -20.19
C LEU A 93 -8.96 -3.54 -19.84
N GLY A 94 -8.84 -2.91 -18.67
CA GLY A 94 -9.71 -1.80 -18.23
C GLY A 94 -11.09 -2.21 -17.67
N ARG A 95 -11.51 -3.47 -17.85
CA ARG A 95 -12.72 -4.05 -17.24
C ARG A 95 -12.35 -5.04 -16.14
N TRP A 96 -13.12 -5.04 -15.05
CA TRP A 96 -13.01 -6.04 -13.99
C TRP A 96 -13.56 -7.37 -14.51
N ALA A 97 -12.82 -8.45 -14.29
CA ALA A 97 -13.41 -9.77 -14.40
C ALA A 97 -14.51 -9.92 -13.31
N PRO A 98 -15.75 -10.31 -13.66
CA PRO A 98 -16.87 -10.35 -12.72
C PRO A 98 -16.60 -11.30 -11.53
N ASP A 99 -15.91 -12.41 -11.76
CA ASP A 99 -15.54 -13.37 -10.71
C ASP A 99 -14.52 -12.80 -9.72
N VAL A 100 -13.58 -12.01 -10.24
CA VAL A 100 -12.52 -11.38 -9.43
C VAL A 100 -13.09 -10.26 -8.56
N ARG A 101 -14.05 -9.48 -9.06
CA ARG A 101 -14.70 -8.43 -8.27
C ARG A 101 -15.43 -9.02 -7.07
N LYS A 102 -16.17 -10.11 -7.27
CA LYS A 102 -16.88 -10.80 -6.17
C LYS A 102 -15.90 -11.36 -5.15
N SER A 103 -14.82 -12.00 -5.61
CA SER A 103 -13.77 -12.53 -4.74
C SER A 103 -13.06 -11.44 -3.92
N PHE A 104 -12.73 -10.31 -4.55
CA PHE A 104 -12.12 -9.17 -3.86
C PHE A 104 -13.03 -8.55 -2.79
N VAL A 105 -14.34 -8.44 -3.06
CA VAL A 105 -15.30 -7.94 -2.06
C VAL A 105 -15.44 -8.92 -0.89
N TRP A 106 -15.49 -10.23 -1.14
CA TRP A 106 -15.52 -11.23 -0.07
C TRP A 106 -14.24 -11.20 0.76
N MET A 107 -13.08 -11.04 0.12
CA MET A 107 -11.81 -10.85 0.81
C MET A 107 -11.83 -9.59 1.68
N LEU A 108 -12.30 -8.45 1.16
CA LEU A 108 -12.42 -7.21 1.94
C LEU A 108 -13.34 -7.38 3.16
N ILE A 109 -14.51 -8.00 2.99
CA ILE A 109 -15.45 -8.27 4.09
C ILE A 109 -14.81 -9.23 5.10
N GLY A 110 -14.15 -10.29 4.62
CA GLY A 110 -13.42 -11.23 5.47
C GLY A 110 -12.32 -10.55 6.27
N SER A 111 -11.54 -9.67 5.64
CA SER A 111 -10.47 -8.95 6.32
C SER A 111 -11.00 -7.95 7.36
N ILE A 112 -12.10 -7.25 7.05
CA ILE A 112 -12.76 -6.38 8.04
C ILE A 112 -13.24 -7.22 9.24
N ALA A 113 -13.84 -8.37 8.99
CA ALA A 113 -14.30 -9.26 10.05
C ALA A 113 -13.15 -9.76 10.93
N ILE A 114 -12.06 -10.26 10.33
CA ILE A 114 -10.90 -10.77 11.07
C ILE A 114 -10.20 -9.65 11.84
N ALA A 115 -9.92 -8.51 11.19
CA ALA A 115 -9.32 -7.35 11.85
C ALA A 115 -10.18 -6.83 13.01
N SER A 116 -11.51 -6.82 12.85
CA SER A 116 -12.44 -6.44 13.92
C SER A 116 -12.40 -7.42 15.10
N ALA A 117 -12.38 -8.74 14.83
CA ALA A 117 -12.30 -9.77 15.85
C ALA A 117 -10.98 -9.69 16.64
N LEU A 118 -9.86 -9.54 15.93
CA LEU A 118 -8.53 -9.33 16.51
C LEU A 118 -8.50 -8.08 17.40
N THR A 119 -9.14 -6.99 16.97
CA THR A 119 -9.19 -5.74 17.73
C THR A 119 -10.07 -5.84 18.98
N CYS A 120 -11.18 -6.58 18.90
CA CYS A 120 -12.05 -6.85 20.05
C CYS A 120 -11.36 -7.73 21.10
N LEU A 121 -10.50 -8.66 20.67
CA LEU A 121 -9.71 -9.53 21.56
C LEU A 121 -8.58 -8.76 22.26
N ALA A 122 -8.06 -7.69 21.64
CA ALA A 122 -7.07 -6.83 22.26
C ALA A 122 -7.69 -6.02 23.43
N LYS A 123 -7.25 -6.31 24.66
CA LYS A 123 -7.58 -5.55 25.87
C LYS A 123 -6.40 -4.64 26.24
N PRO A 124 -6.38 -3.38 25.76
CA PRO A 124 -5.35 -2.44 26.20
C PRO A 124 -5.60 -2.01 27.65
N ASP A 125 -4.61 -2.23 28.53
CA ASP A 125 -4.60 -1.76 29.93
C ASP A 125 -4.38 -0.24 30.00
N THR A 126 -5.35 0.54 29.52
CA THR A 126 -5.30 2.00 29.59
C THR A 126 -6.59 2.58 30.14
N HIS A 127 -6.47 3.35 31.23
CA HIS A 127 -7.59 4.01 31.92
C HIS A 127 -8.26 5.14 31.12
N ILE A 128 -7.67 5.57 30.00
CA ILE A 128 -8.16 6.70 29.19
C ILE A 128 -8.81 6.14 27.91
N TRP A 129 -10.13 6.32 27.79
CA TRP A 129 -10.94 5.78 26.68
C TRP A 129 -10.41 6.18 25.29
N VAL A 130 -10.01 7.45 25.13
CA VAL A 130 -9.44 7.96 23.87
C VAL A 130 -8.15 7.23 23.49
N ARG A 131 -7.26 6.96 24.45
CA ARG A 131 -5.99 6.28 24.19
C ARG A 131 -6.20 4.82 23.79
N SER A 132 -7.14 4.15 24.43
CA SER A 132 -7.56 2.79 24.08
C SER A 132 -8.12 2.72 22.65
N LEU A 133 -8.95 3.70 22.26
CA LEU A 133 -9.48 3.81 20.90
C LEU A 133 -8.35 3.98 19.86
N VAL A 134 -7.31 4.78 20.16
CA VAL A 134 -6.15 4.97 19.27
C VAL A 134 -5.44 3.66 19.00
N ILE A 135 -5.10 2.95 20.07
CA ILE A 135 -4.30 1.72 20.00
C ILE A 135 -5.07 0.66 19.20
N ARG A 136 -6.38 0.53 19.50
CA ARG A 136 -7.28 -0.36 18.77
C ARG A 136 -7.43 0.02 17.31
N GLY A 137 -7.61 1.31 16.99
CA GLY A 137 -7.71 1.79 15.62
C GLY A 137 -6.43 1.56 14.81
N ASN A 138 -5.27 1.81 15.40
CA ASN A 138 -3.97 1.59 14.74
C ASN A 138 -3.72 0.09 14.49
N PHE A 139 -4.07 -0.75 15.46
CA PHE A 139 -3.99 -2.20 15.32
C PHE A 139 -4.95 -2.73 14.25
N PHE A 140 -6.22 -2.29 14.28
CA PHE A 140 -7.22 -2.62 13.27
C PHE A 140 -6.75 -2.24 11.86
N SER A 141 -6.27 -1.00 11.69
CA SER A 141 -5.77 -0.52 10.40
C SER A 141 -4.57 -1.34 9.92
N SER A 142 -3.62 -1.64 10.81
CA SER A 142 -2.42 -2.41 10.45
C SER A 142 -2.75 -3.84 10.07
N ALA A 143 -3.63 -4.51 10.83
CA ALA A 143 -4.10 -5.86 10.57
C ALA A 143 -4.87 -5.92 9.24
N LEU A 144 -5.84 -5.02 9.06
CA LEU A 144 -6.65 -4.93 7.84
C LEU A 144 -5.77 -4.69 6.61
N MET A 145 -4.82 -3.76 6.66
CA MET A 145 -3.92 -3.49 5.54
C MET A 145 -3.03 -4.70 5.23
N SER A 146 -2.49 -5.37 6.26
CA SER A 146 -1.69 -6.58 6.06
C SER A 146 -2.49 -7.69 5.38
N GLU A 147 -3.71 -7.95 5.85
CA GLU A 147 -4.59 -8.96 5.27
C GLU A 147 -5.00 -8.63 3.84
N LEU A 148 -5.29 -7.36 3.55
CA LEU A 148 -5.61 -6.92 2.19
C LEU A 148 -4.43 -7.11 1.24
N PHE A 149 -3.20 -6.81 1.65
CA PHE A 149 -2.02 -7.04 0.82
C PHE A 149 -1.74 -8.53 0.59
N VAL A 150 -1.79 -9.36 1.65
CA VAL A 150 -1.60 -10.81 1.54
C VAL A 150 -2.69 -11.43 0.67
N GLY A 151 -3.95 -11.04 0.88
CA GLY A 151 -5.08 -11.49 0.10
C GLY A 151 -4.98 -11.08 -1.37
N MET A 152 -4.54 -9.85 -1.67
CA MET A 152 -4.26 -9.44 -3.06
C MET A 152 -3.17 -10.27 -3.72
N ILE A 153 -2.09 -10.60 -2.99
CA ILE A 153 -1.02 -11.48 -3.49
C ILE A 153 -1.59 -12.87 -3.79
N ALA A 154 -2.30 -13.47 -2.85
CA ALA A 154 -2.92 -14.78 -3.01
C ALA A 154 -3.89 -14.81 -4.20
N LEU A 155 -4.80 -13.84 -4.29
CA LEU A 155 -5.74 -13.72 -5.40
C LEU A 155 -5.04 -13.52 -6.74
N SER A 156 -3.94 -12.78 -6.78
CA SER A 156 -3.23 -12.62 -8.04
C SER A 156 -2.49 -13.88 -8.48
N VAL A 157 -1.98 -14.68 -7.53
CA VAL A 157 -1.36 -15.98 -7.83
C VAL A 157 -2.41 -16.97 -8.32
N THR A 158 -3.60 -17.01 -7.71
CA THR A 158 -4.67 -17.94 -8.11
C THR A 158 -5.25 -17.61 -9.49
N VAL A 159 -5.34 -16.32 -9.85
CA VAL A 159 -5.82 -15.90 -11.17
C VAL A 159 -4.70 -15.93 -12.24
N GLY A 160 -3.44 -16.13 -11.82
CA GLY A 160 -2.30 -16.25 -12.74
C GLY A 160 -1.97 -14.97 -13.51
N LEU A 161 -2.39 -13.80 -13.00
CA LEU A 161 -2.17 -12.53 -13.70
C LEU A 161 -0.73 -12.04 -13.48
N PRO A 162 0.03 -11.75 -14.56
CA PRO A 162 1.36 -11.19 -14.43
C PRO A 162 1.26 -9.76 -13.91
N TRP A 163 1.91 -9.48 -12.78
CA TRP A 163 1.93 -8.14 -12.22
C TRP A 163 2.76 -7.24 -13.11
N LYS A 164 2.25 -6.04 -13.41
CA LYS A 164 3.10 -4.98 -13.94
C LYS A 164 4.22 -4.73 -12.94
N THR A 165 5.46 -4.68 -13.42
CA THR A 165 6.66 -4.69 -12.57
C THR A 165 6.66 -3.56 -11.53
N HIS A 166 6.11 -2.39 -11.84
CA HIS A 166 6.00 -1.28 -10.90
C HIS A 166 4.92 -1.48 -9.83
N VAL A 167 3.76 -2.02 -10.20
CA VAL A 167 2.66 -2.34 -9.27
C VAL A 167 3.13 -3.39 -8.24
N ALA A 168 3.86 -4.41 -8.71
CA ALA A 168 4.46 -5.43 -7.84
C ALA A 168 5.41 -4.83 -6.81
N ARG A 169 6.31 -3.94 -7.24
CA ARG A 169 7.30 -3.30 -6.36
C ARG A 169 6.63 -2.42 -5.30
N ILE A 170 5.62 -1.62 -5.68
CA ILE A 170 4.89 -0.77 -4.73
C ILE A 170 4.19 -1.65 -3.67
N SER A 171 3.39 -2.61 -4.11
CA SER A 171 2.64 -3.51 -3.23
C SER A 171 3.53 -4.39 -2.37
N GLN A 172 4.69 -4.84 -2.86
CA GLN A 172 5.65 -5.61 -2.07
C GLN A 172 6.18 -4.76 -0.91
N GLY A 173 6.59 -3.52 -1.16
CA GLY A 173 7.04 -2.61 -0.10
C GLY A 173 5.96 -2.32 0.93
N LEU A 174 4.71 -2.10 0.48
CA LEU A 174 3.58 -1.86 1.38
C LEU A 174 3.22 -3.11 2.20
N GLY A 175 3.19 -4.29 1.57
CA GLY A 175 2.91 -5.55 2.26
C GLY A 175 3.94 -5.89 3.33
N VAL A 176 5.25 -5.73 3.04
CA VAL A 176 6.32 -5.92 4.03
C VAL A 176 6.17 -4.95 5.19
N TYR A 177 5.89 -3.68 4.91
CA TYR A 177 5.65 -2.68 5.95
C TYR A 177 4.45 -3.05 6.83
N SER A 178 3.33 -3.49 6.24
CA SER A 178 2.14 -3.91 6.99
C SER A 178 2.39 -5.13 7.88
N ILE A 179 3.13 -6.15 7.41
CA ILE A 179 3.49 -7.33 8.21
C ILE A 179 4.33 -6.92 9.43
N ILE A 180 5.35 -6.09 9.22
CA ILE A 180 6.20 -5.61 10.31
C ILE A 180 5.40 -4.71 11.27
N GLY A 181 4.46 -3.92 10.75
CA GLY A 181 3.51 -3.14 11.55
C GLY A 181 2.67 -4.03 12.48
N VAL A 182 2.09 -5.11 11.96
CA VAL A 182 1.32 -6.09 12.76
C VAL A 182 2.20 -6.75 13.82
N LEU A 183 3.42 -7.18 13.46
CA LEU A 183 4.37 -7.76 14.41
C LEU A 183 4.74 -6.77 15.52
N THR A 184 4.93 -5.50 15.16
CA THR A 184 5.28 -4.44 16.11
C THR A 184 4.12 -4.21 17.09
N GLU A 185 2.88 -4.11 16.60
CA GLU A 185 1.74 -3.87 17.48
C GLU A 185 1.34 -5.10 18.29
N ALA A 186 1.52 -6.31 17.74
CA ALA A 186 1.38 -7.56 18.51
C ALA A 186 2.42 -7.61 19.65
N GLY A 187 3.66 -7.21 19.38
CA GLY A 187 4.71 -7.06 20.39
C GLY A 187 4.33 -6.03 21.46
N HIS A 188 3.82 -4.86 21.06
CA HIS A 188 3.36 -3.85 22.01
C HIS A 188 2.21 -4.33 22.90
N ASN A 189 1.30 -5.13 22.36
CA ASN A 189 0.19 -5.71 23.13
C ASN A 189 0.67 -6.80 24.10
N HIS A 190 1.71 -7.57 23.74
CA HIS A 190 2.24 -8.64 24.59
C HIS A 190 3.16 -8.14 25.71
N PHE A 191 4.02 -7.15 25.44
CA PHE A 191 5.07 -6.71 26.38
C PHE A 191 4.69 -5.50 27.25
N GLY A 192 3.51 -4.91 27.05
CA GLY A 192 3.02 -3.78 27.85
C GLY A 192 3.75 -2.44 27.57
N THR A 193 3.09 -1.32 27.91
CA THR A 193 3.51 0.04 27.50
C THR A 193 4.70 0.61 28.30
N HIS A 194 5.24 -0.11 29.29
CA HIS A 194 6.23 0.40 30.26
C HIS A 194 7.66 -0.13 30.12
N SER A 195 7.97 -0.95 29.12
CA SER A 195 9.30 -1.55 28.95
C SER A 195 10.16 -0.81 27.91
N GLN A 196 11.49 -0.84 28.06
CA GLN A 196 12.47 -0.34 27.07
C GLN A 196 12.24 -0.94 25.67
N ILE A 197 11.58 -2.10 25.61
CA ILE A 197 11.17 -2.81 24.40
C ILE A 197 10.21 -1.97 23.54
N PHE A 198 9.36 -1.12 24.15
CA PHE A 198 8.46 -0.21 23.44
C PHE A 198 9.20 0.81 22.55
N THR A 199 10.28 1.38 23.08
CA THR A 199 11.11 2.34 22.34
C THR A 199 11.85 1.66 21.19
N THR A 200 12.39 0.46 21.44
CA THR A 200 13.07 -0.34 20.42
C THR A 200 12.14 -0.78 19.28
N LEU A 201 10.92 -1.24 19.60
CA LEU A 201 9.88 -1.58 18.62
C LEU A 201 9.47 -0.37 17.79
N SER A 202 9.34 0.80 18.41
CA SER A 202 9.03 2.05 17.71
C SER A 202 10.14 2.45 16.74
N HIS A 203 11.41 2.37 17.15
CA HIS A 203 12.56 2.62 16.27
C HIS A 203 12.65 1.60 15.13
N LEU A 204 12.36 0.34 15.41
CA LEU A 204 12.32 -0.71 14.39
C LEU A 204 11.28 -0.38 13.32
N ARG A 205 10.07 0.01 13.71
CA ARG A 205 9.01 0.43 12.78
C ARG A 205 9.43 1.61 11.91
N ILE A 206 10.04 2.64 12.50
CA ILE A 206 10.52 3.83 11.77
C ILE A 206 11.63 3.43 10.78
N THR A 207 12.58 2.61 11.22
CA THR A 207 13.70 2.14 10.39
C THR A 207 13.21 1.28 9.23
N THR A 208 12.29 0.35 9.48
CA THR A 208 11.65 -0.44 8.44
C THR A 208 10.95 0.45 7.42
N TYR A 209 10.18 1.44 7.89
CA TYR A 209 9.50 2.36 6.99
C TYR A 209 10.49 3.13 6.10
N LEU A 210 11.58 3.64 6.67
CA LEU A 210 12.64 4.30 5.91
C LEU A 210 13.24 3.38 4.84
N ILE A 211 13.53 2.12 5.20
CA ILE A 211 14.03 1.12 4.24
C ILE A 211 13.02 0.90 3.11
N CYS A 212 11.71 0.81 3.43
CA CYS A 212 10.66 0.69 2.42
C CYS A 212 10.59 1.91 1.49
N VAL A 213 10.72 3.13 2.02
CA VAL A 213 10.74 4.36 1.22
C VAL A 213 11.97 4.39 0.31
N TRP A 214 13.16 4.06 0.83
CA TRP A 214 14.38 3.95 0.03
C TRP A 214 14.26 2.89 -1.07
N TYR A 215 13.67 1.73 -0.74
CA TYR A 215 13.36 0.70 -1.72
C TYR A 215 12.45 1.24 -2.83
N TRP A 216 11.39 1.97 -2.51
CA TRP A 216 10.51 2.58 -3.52
C TRP A 216 11.23 3.61 -4.37
N ILE A 217 12.08 4.47 -3.77
CA ILE A 217 12.89 5.46 -4.51
C ILE A 217 13.73 4.74 -5.57
N ILE A 218 14.49 3.71 -5.17
CA ILE A 218 15.37 2.96 -6.09
C ILE A 218 14.54 2.23 -7.17
N MET A 219 13.45 1.59 -6.76
CA MET A 219 12.63 0.74 -7.63
C MET A 219 11.78 1.52 -8.63
N LEU A 220 11.35 2.74 -8.28
CA LEU A 220 10.61 3.65 -9.15
C LEU A 220 11.52 4.54 -9.98
N TRP A 221 12.76 4.76 -9.54
CA TRP A 221 13.78 5.43 -10.36
C TRP A 221 14.25 4.56 -11.52
N ARG A 222 14.36 3.24 -11.31
CA ARG A 222 14.71 2.28 -12.36
C ARG A 222 13.53 2.11 -13.32
N ASN A 223 13.79 2.22 -14.63
CA ASN A 223 12.82 1.87 -15.66
C ASN A 223 12.32 0.43 -15.42
N ALA A 224 11.01 0.18 -15.61
CA ALA A 224 10.51 -1.19 -15.67
C ALA A 224 11.37 -1.99 -16.65
N PRO A 225 11.83 -3.19 -16.29
CA PRO A 225 12.32 -4.12 -17.30
C PRO A 225 11.23 -4.24 -18.36
N ALA A 226 11.61 -4.16 -19.64
CA ALA A 226 10.66 -4.35 -20.73
C ALA A 226 9.80 -5.58 -20.42
N ALA A 227 8.47 -5.45 -20.60
CA ALA A 227 7.54 -6.54 -20.33
C ALA A 227 8.14 -7.81 -20.91
N ARG A 228 8.35 -8.82 -20.05
CA ARG A 228 9.00 -10.09 -20.40
C ARG A 228 8.43 -10.50 -21.75
N GLU A 229 9.27 -10.47 -22.79
CA GLU A 229 8.80 -10.79 -24.13
C GLU A 229 8.09 -12.13 -24.05
N LEU A 230 6.86 -12.19 -24.56
CA LEU A 230 6.07 -13.42 -24.61
C LEU A 230 7.01 -14.56 -25.02
N PRO A 231 7.08 -15.67 -24.25
CA PRO A 231 7.90 -16.81 -24.61
C PRO A 231 7.70 -17.12 -26.10
N GLU A 232 8.76 -17.38 -26.84
CA GLU A 232 8.72 -17.51 -28.30
C GLU A 232 7.60 -18.47 -28.76
N GLU A 233 7.39 -19.54 -27.99
CA GLU A 233 6.31 -20.52 -28.16
C GLU A 233 4.90 -19.88 -28.14
N MET A 234 4.66 -18.96 -27.21
CA MET A 234 3.37 -18.28 -27.06
C MET A 234 3.14 -17.23 -28.17
N ARG A 235 4.23 -16.60 -28.66
CA ARG A 235 4.20 -15.74 -29.86
C ARG A 235 3.82 -16.53 -31.10
N ILE A 236 4.42 -17.70 -31.29
CA ILE A 236 4.11 -18.60 -32.41
C ILE A 236 2.66 -19.06 -32.32
N HIS A 237 2.18 -19.44 -31.13
CA HIS A 237 0.80 -19.86 -30.93
C HIS A 237 -0.22 -18.76 -31.27
N LEU A 238 0.02 -17.53 -30.82
CA LEU A 238 -0.81 -16.35 -31.15
C LEU A 238 -0.83 -16.06 -32.64
N PHE A 239 0.33 -16.12 -33.30
CA PHE A 239 0.43 -15.93 -34.75
C PHE A 239 -0.37 -17.00 -35.52
N THR A 240 -0.32 -18.24 -35.03
CA THR A 240 -1.01 -19.37 -35.66
C THR A 240 -2.53 -19.23 -35.50
N LEU A 241 -2.99 -18.83 -34.31
CA LEU A 241 -4.40 -18.52 -34.05
C LEU A 241 -4.91 -17.36 -34.90
N GLN A 242 -4.15 -16.26 -35.02
CA GLN A 242 -4.52 -15.16 -35.90
C GLN A 242 -4.64 -15.61 -37.36
N ARG A 243 -3.71 -16.44 -37.83
CA ARG A 243 -3.78 -17.00 -39.20
C ARG A 243 -5.00 -17.88 -39.41
N MET A 244 -5.36 -18.73 -38.45
CA MET A 244 -6.55 -19.57 -38.54
C MET A 244 -7.82 -18.71 -38.61
N VAL A 245 -7.95 -17.71 -37.73
CA VAL A 245 -9.11 -16.81 -37.73
C VAL A 245 -9.22 -16.03 -39.05
N GLU A 246 -8.09 -15.56 -39.60
CA GLU A 246 -8.08 -14.90 -40.92
C GLU A 246 -8.49 -15.84 -42.06
N TYR A 247 -8.06 -17.09 -42.01
CA TYR A 247 -8.40 -18.10 -43.00
C TYR A 247 -9.91 -18.40 -42.97
N ASP A 248 -10.45 -18.68 -41.78
CA ASP A 248 -11.88 -18.96 -41.59
C ASP A 248 -12.76 -17.78 -42.02
N LEU A 249 -12.34 -16.55 -41.70
CA LEU A 249 -13.04 -15.34 -42.15
C LEU A 249 -13.06 -15.20 -43.68
N ARG A 250 -11.96 -15.56 -44.37
CA ARG A 250 -11.92 -15.55 -45.84
C ARG A 250 -12.80 -16.63 -46.44
N GLU A 251 -12.79 -17.82 -45.85
CA GLU A 251 -13.62 -18.94 -46.29
C GLU A 251 -15.11 -18.61 -46.17
N LEU A 252 -15.54 -18.08 -45.02
CA LEU A 252 -16.91 -17.60 -44.81
C LEU A 252 -17.31 -16.51 -45.80
N LYS A 253 -16.39 -15.58 -46.10
CA LYS A 253 -16.64 -14.50 -47.08
C LYS A 253 -16.82 -15.04 -48.50
N ASN A 254 -16.08 -16.09 -48.86
CA ASN A 254 -16.20 -16.75 -50.15
C ASN A 254 -17.47 -17.58 -50.25
N TRP A 255 -17.86 -18.26 -49.17
CA TRP A 255 -19.11 -19.02 -49.10
C TRP A 255 -20.33 -18.10 -49.28
N ARG A 256 -20.31 -16.91 -48.68
CA ARG A 256 -21.40 -15.92 -48.82
C ARG A 256 -21.53 -15.29 -50.22
N LYS A 257 -20.53 -15.46 -51.09
CA LYS A 257 -20.54 -14.92 -52.46
C LYS A 257 -21.02 -15.92 -53.51
N ARG A 258 -21.14 -17.20 -53.15
CA ARG A 258 -21.77 -18.24 -53.98
C ARG A 258 -23.26 -18.31 -53.66
#